data_AF-A8UEF4-F1
#
_entry.id   AF-A8UEF4-F1
#
_cell.length_a   1.000
_cell.length_b   1.000
_cell.length_c   1.000
_cell.angle_alpha   90.00
_cell.angle_beta   90.00
_cell.angle_gamma   90.00
#
_symmetry.space_group_name_H-M   'P 1'
#
loop_
_entity.id
_entity.type
_entity.pdbx_description
1 polymer ?
#
loop_
_entity_poly.entity_id
_entity_poly.type
_entity_poly.pdbx_seq_one_letter_code
_entity_poly.pdbx_strand_id
1 'polypeptide(L)'
;MNKKVSLTILIILLTVIIALFVSASSLLTKEFFSIPFGNILVWIGFISLQLFVYIINNGFKRSKSIIGKTIKYLMIALIIISVFWFGLAYILSGNTSFNFNSNSTGYAGSPKASILYWNIIYTLVIAPLILMISYSLLRFFERLNQH
;
A
#
# COMPACT_ATOMS: atom_id res chain seq x y z
N MET A 1 -22.17 -0.67 2.34
CA MET A 1 -21.57 -1.73 3.19
C MET A 1 -21.23 -1.12 4.56
N ASN A 2 -21.44 -1.86 5.65
CA ASN A 2 -21.15 -1.37 7.01
C ASN A 2 -19.64 -1.17 7.19
N LYS A 3 -19.22 -0.08 7.86
CA LYS A 3 -17.81 0.20 8.19
C LYS A 3 -17.14 -1.00 8.86
N LYS A 4 -17.81 -1.62 9.84
CA LYS A 4 -17.27 -2.76 10.58
C LYS A 4 -16.99 -3.94 9.66
N VAL A 5 -17.96 -4.30 8.82
CA VAL A 5 -17.84 -5.37 7.82
C VAL A 5 -16.67 -5.09 6.86
N SER A 6 -16.54 -3.85 6.38
CA SER A 6 -15.45 -3.45 5.49
C SER A 6 -14.08 -3.62 6.14
N LEU A 7 -13.93 -3.19 7.41
CA LEU A 7 -12.69 -3.38 8.16
C LEU A 7 -12.39 -4.86 8.42
N THR A 8 -13.38 -5.66 8.76
CA THR A 8 -13.21 -7.11 8.95
C THR A 8 -12.70 -7.78 7.68
N ILE A 9 -13.29 -7.47 6.53
CA ILE A 9 -12.85 -8.00 5.23
C ILE A 9 -11.38 -7.60 4.96
N LEU A 10 -11.03 -6.33 5.16
CA LEU A 10 -9.67 -5.84 4.93
C LEU A 10 -8.65 -6.49 5.87
N ILE A 11 -9.00 -6.69 7.15
CA ILE A 11 -8.13 -7.38 8.11
C ILE A 11 -7.92 -8.83 7.70
N ILE A 12 -8.99 -9.57 7.38
CA ILE A 12 -8.89 -10.97 6.94
C ILE A 12 -7.98 -11.05 5.71
N LEU A 13 -8.21 -10.18 4.73
CA LEU A 13 -7.43 -10.15 3.50
C LEU A 13 -5.94 -9.89 3.76
N LEU A 14 -5.61 -8.87 4.56
CA LEU A 14 -4.22 -8.55 4.92
C LEU A 14 -3.57 -9.70 5.68
N THR A 15 -4.27 -10.32 6.64
CA THR A 15 -3.77 -11.46 7.41
C THR A 15 -3.48 -12.66 6.50
N VAL A 16 -4.38 -12.99 5.57
CA VAL A 16 -4.17 -14.08 4.61
C VAL A 16 -2.96 -13.80 3.72
N ILE A 17 -2.84 -12.57 3.19
CA ILE A 17 -1.68 -12.18 2.38
C ILE A 17 -0.39 -12.33 3.18
N ILE A 18 -0.32 -11.76 4.38
CA ILE A 18 0.88 -11.86 5.24
C ILE A 18 1.21 -13.32 5.54
N ALA A 19 0.22 -14.15 5.88
CA ALA A 19 0.43 -15.57 6.15
C ALA A 19 1.01 -16.33 4.94
N LEU A 20 0.52 -16.04 3.72
CA LEU A 20 1.07 -16.64 2.50
C LEU A 20 2.52 -16.24 2.25
N PHE A 21 2.88 -14.97 2.48
CA PHE A 21 4.26 -14.49 2.33
C PHE A 21 5.20 -15.06 3.40
N VAL A 22 4.78 -15.08 4.66
CA VAL A 22 5.59 -15.63 5.77
C VAL A 22 5.79 -17.13 5.63
N SER A 23 4.79 -17.86 5.14
CA SER A 23 4.90 -19.31 4.89
C SER A 23 5.66 -19.68 3.61
N ALA A 24 6.12 -18.68 2.83
CA ALA A 24 6.75 -18.89 1.52
C ALA A 24 5.93 -19.84 0.62
N SER A 25 4.60 -19.67 0.62
CA SER A 25 3.69 -20.58 -0.06
C SER A 25 4.02 -20.72 -1.56
N SER A 26 3.99 -21.96 -2.07
CA SER A 26 4.16 -22.25 -3.51
C SER A 26 3.08 -21.62 -4.38
N LEU A 27 1.97 -21.15 -3.80
CA LEU A 27 0.96 -20.37 -4.51
C LEU A 27 1.48 -19.03 -5.00
N LEU A 28 2.48 -18.44 -4.33
CA LEU A 28 3.03 -17.13 -4.68
C LEU A 28 3.72 -17.11 -6.05
N THR A 29 4.27 -18.25 -6.47
CA THR A 29 5.00 -18.38 -7.74
C THR A 29 4.13 -18.89 -8.88
N LYS A 30 2.89 -19.33 -8.61
CA LYS A 30 1.96 -19.72 -9.68
C LYS A 30 1.63 -18.53 -10.56
N GLU A 31 1.67 -18.73 -11.86
CA GLU A 31 1.34 -17.69 -12.81
C GLU A 31 -0.16 -17.63 -13.06
N PHE A 32 -0.69 -16.41 -13.13
CA PHE A 32 -2.04 -16.11 -13.57
C PHE A 32 -1.95 -15.04 -14.65
N PHE A 33 -2.34 -15.35 -15.89
CA PHE A 33 -2.12 -14.50 -17.06
C PHE A 33 -0.66 -14.00 -17.19
N SER A 34 0.32 -14.92 -17.01
CA SER A 34 1.76 -14.61 -17.08
C SER A 34 2.25 -13.58 -16.04
N ILE A 35 1.48 -13.37 -14.98
CA ILE A 35 1.85 -12.56 -13.82
C ILE A 35 1.98 -13.50 -12.62
N PRO A 36 3.11 -13.49 -11.89
CA PRO A 36 3.22 -14.25 -10.65
C PRO A 36 2.12 -13.84 -9.66
N PHE A 37 1.41 -14.81 -9.10
CA PHE A 37 0.27 -14.55 -8.21
C PHE A 37 0.67 -13.74 -6.98
N GLY A 38 1.92 -13.89 -6.51
CA GLY A 38 2.51 -13.04 -5.48
C GLY A 38 2.46 -11.55 -5.83
N ASN A 39 2.71 -11.15 -7.07
CA ASN A 39 2.64 -9.74 -7.50
C ASN A 39 1.21 -9.20 -7.44
N ILE A 40 0.23 -10.02 -7.79
CA ILE A 40 -1.20 -9.68 -7.67
C ILE A 40 -1.58 -9.50 -6.19
N LEU A 41 -1.12 -10.42 -5.33
CA LEU A 41 -1.37 -10.34 -3.88
C LEU A 41 -0.71 -9.12 -3.23
N VAL A 42 0.51 -8.76 -3.63
CA VAL A 42 1.17 -7.52 -3.16
C VAL A 42 0.36 -6.30 -3.57
N TRP A 43 -0.10 -6.25 -4.81
CA TRP A 43 -0.91 -5.13 -5.30
C TRP A 43 -2.21 -4.97 -4.50
N ILE A 44 -2.94 -6.07 -4.30
CA ILE A 44 -4.15 -6.12 -3.47
C ILE A 44 -3.81 -5.73 -2.02
N GLY A 45 -2.68 -6.18 -1.50
CA GLY A 45 -2.19 -5.86 -0.16
C GLY A 45 -1.95 -4.36 0.03
N PHE A 46 -1.31 -3.69 -0.93
CA PHE A 46 -1.10 -2.24 -0.88
C PHE A 46 -2.42 -1.48 -0.85
N ILE A 47 -3.34 -1.79 -1.77
CA ILE A 47 -4.67 -1.14 -1.82
C ILE A 47 -5.38 -1.34 -0.48
N SER A 48 -5.38 -2.57 0.02
CA SER A 48 -6.11 -2.94 1.24
C SER A 48 -5.55 -2.27 2.48
N LEU A 49 -4.23 -2.14 2.59
CA LEU A 49 -3.57 -1.42 3.68
C LEU A 49 -3.96 0.07 3.68
N GLN A 50 -3.91 0.72 2.50
CA GLN A 50 -4.27 2.14 2.41
C GLN A 50 -5.75 2.35 2.78
N LEU A 51 -6.64 1.52 2.24
CA LEU A 51 -8.08 1.59 2.52
C LEU A 51 -8.39 1.29 3.99
N PHE A 52 -7.70 0.32 4.60
CA PHE A 52 -7.85 0.01 6.02
C PHE A 52 -7.55 1.24 6.88
N VAL A 53 -6.38 1.85 6.67
CA VAL A 53 -5.95 3.06 7.40
C VAL A 53 -6.91 4.23 7.15
N TYR A 54 -7.39 4.40 5.92
CA TYR A 54 -8.34 5.46 5.58
C TYR A 54 -9.69 5.26 6.28
N ILE A 55 -10.25 4.05 6.23
CA ILE A 55 -11.57 3.75 6.79
C ILE A 55 -11.54 3.78 8.32
N ILE A 56 -10.51 3.19 8.96
CA ILE A 56 -10.44 3.16 10.43
C ILE A 56 -10.43 4.58 11.01
N ASN A 57 -9.74 5.52 10.35
CA ASN A 57 -9.67 6.94 10.70
C ASN A 57 -10.83 7.81 10.21
N ASN A 58 -11.92 7.21 9.70
CA ASN A 58 -13.08 7.92 9.14
C ASN A 58 -12.69 8.92 8.02
N GLY A 59 -11.73 8.52 7.18
CA GLY A 59 -11.23 9.34 6.08
C GLY A 59 -10.53 10.63 6.51
N PHE A 60 -9.97 10.65 7.72
CA PHE A 60 -9.21 11.79 8.25
C PHE A 60 -10.00 13.10 8.33
N LYS A 61 -11.35 13.04 8.44
CA LYS A 61 -12.24 14.22 8.36
C LYS A 61 -12.42 14.99 9.68
N ARG A 62 -11.92 14.49 10.80
CA ARG A 62 -12.27 14.99 12.14
C ARG A 62 -11.40 16.18 12.58
N SER A 63 -10.17 16.27 12.10
CA SER A 63 -9.35 17.48 12.31
C SER A 63 -9.70 18.54 11.28
N LYS A 64 -9.85 19.80 11.71
CA LYS A 64 -10.06 20.97 10.84
C LYS A 64 -8.76 21.72 10.52
N SER A 65 -7.65 21.37 11.18
CA SER A 65 -6.36 22.05 11.01
C SER A 65 -5.78 21.80 9.63
N ILE A 66 -4.86 22.68 9.22
CA ILE A 66 -4.13 22.55 7.95
C ILE A 66 -3.38 21.22 7.90
N ILE A 67 -2.71 20.84 9.00
CA ILE A 67 -1.97 19.58 9.12
C ILE A 67 -2.91 18.38 8.92
N GLY A 68 -4.09 18.39 9.54
CA GLY A 68 -5.09 17.33 9.38
C GLY A 68 -5.56 17.17 7.94
N LYS A 69 -5.77 18.29 7.23
CA LYS A 69 -6.13 18.28 5.80
C LYS A 69 -4.98 17.76 4.94
N THR A 70 -3.73 18.15 5.21
CA THR A 70 -2.56 17.64 4.50
C THR A 70 -2.43 16.13 4.66
N ILE A 71 -2.55 15.59 5.87
CA ILE A 71 -2.51 14.13 6.11
C ILE A 71 -3.59 13.41 5.30
N LYS A 72 -4.82 13.96 5.26
CA LYS A 72 -5.92 13.40 4.46
C LYS A 72 -5.54 13.32 2.98
N TYR A 73 -4.99 14.39 2.40
CA TYR A 73 -4.62 14.40 0.98
C TYR A 73 -3.44 13.47 0.68
N LEU A 74 -2.45 13.39 1.57
CA LEU A 74 -1.36 12.42 1.45
C LEU A 74 -1.90 10.97 1.46
N MET A 75 -2.86 10.65 2.32
CA MET A 75 -3.50 9.33 2.30
C MET A 75 -4.27 9.06 1.01
N ILE A 76 -4.97 10.06 0.46
CA ILE A 76 -5.65 9.91 -0.83
C ILE A 76 -4.63 9.66 -1.94
N ALA A 77 -3.51 10.38 -1.94
CA ALA A 77 -2.43 10.17 -2.90
C ALA A 77 -1.86 8.75 -2.80
N LEU A 78 -1.63 8.23 -1.59
CA LEU A 78 -1.18 6.85 -1.39
C LEU A 78 -2.18 5.81 -1.91
N ILE A 79 -3.49 6.03 -1.75
CA ILE A 79 -4.53 5.16 -2.33
C ILE A 79 -4.45 5.18 -3.86
N ILE A 80 -4.28 6.35 -4.46
CA ILE A 80 -4.16 6.48 -5.92
C ILE A 80 -2.90 5.75 -6.40
N ILE A 81 -1.76 5.98 -5.76
CA ILE A 81 -0.50 5.34 -6.12
C ILE A 81 -0.58 3.82 -5.95
N SER A 82 -1.25 3.31 -4.91
CA SER A 82 -1.40 1.86 -4.71
C SER A 82 -2.27 1.21 -5.79
N VAL A 83 -3.34 1.88 -6.24
CA VAL A 83 -4.16 1.41 -7.37
C VAL A 83 -3.33 1.36 -8.66
N PHE A 84 -2.51 2.37 -8.93
CA PHE A 84 -1.65 2.41 -10.13
C PHE A 84 -0.32 1.66 -10.00
N TRP A 85 -0.01 1.09 -8.83
CA TRP A 85 1.30 0.48 -8.55
C TRP A 85 1.68 -0.59 -9.58
N PHE A 86 0.74 -1.44 -9.99
CA PHE A 86 1.02 -2.51 -10.96
C PHE A 86 1.57 -1.95 -12.29
N GLY A 87 0.95 -0.88 -12.81
CA GLY A 87 1.42 -0.21 -14.02
C GLY A 87 2.77 0.46 -13.83
N LEU A 88 2.99 1.12 -12.68
CA LEU A 88 4.29 1.72 -12.33
C LEU A 88 5.39 0.66 -12.26
N ALA A 89 5.12 -0.48 -11.63
CA ALA A 89 6.05 -1.60 -11.52
C ALA A 89 6.41 -2.18 -12.90
N TYR A 90 5.43 -2.31 -13.79
CA TYR A 90 5.67 -2.75 -15.17
C TYR A 90 6.55 -1.75 -15.94
N ILE A 91 6.26 -0.45 -15.85
CA ILE A 91 7.07 0.60 -16.51
C ILE A 91 8.53 0.58 -16.01
N LEU A 92 8.74 0.36 -14.71
CA LEU A 92 10.08 0.37 -14.12
C LEU A 92 10.91 -0.89 -14.45
N SER A 93 10.25 -2.04 -14.54
CA SER A 93 10.93 -3.34 -14.71
C SER A 93 10.95 -3.86 -16.15
N GLY A 94 10.00 -3.43 -16.98
CA GLY A 94 9.81 -3.91 -18.36
C GLY A 94 9.20 -5.31 -18.45
N ASN A 95 8.81 -5.94 -17.34
CA ASN A 95 8.25 -7.29 -17.31
C ASN A 95 7.16 -7.45 -16.23
N THR A 96 6.30 -8.45 -16.37
CA THR A 96 5.19 -8.75 -15.42
C THR A 96 5.65 -9.41 -14.12
N SER A 97 6.86 -9.96 -14.11
CA SER A 97 7.49 -10.56 -12.93
C SER A 97 8.15 -9.53 -12.03
N PHE A 98 8.23 -8.26 -12.45
CA PHE A 98 8.91 -7.16 -11.76
C PHE A 98 10.36 -7.50 -11.36
N ASN A 99 11.03 -8.29 -12.20
CA ASN A 99 12.40 -8.72 -11.97
C ASN A 99 13.39 -7.74 -12.62
N PHE A 100 14.42 -7.37 -11.87
CA PHE A 100 15.50 -6.49 -12.30
C PHE A 100 16.81 -7.23 -12.66
N ASN A 101 16.73 -8.53 -12.92
CA ASN A 101 17.84 -9.32 -13.45
C ASN A 101 18.13 -8.92 -14.90
N SER A 102 19.38 -8.58 -15.21
CA SER A 102 19.84 -8.20 -16.56
C SER A 102 19.62 -9.29 -17.61
N ASN A 103 19.42 -10.54 -17.19
CA ASN A 103 19.21 -11.69 -18.07
C ASN A 103 17.71 -11.98 -18.32
N SER A 104 16.77 -11.19 -17.78
CA SER A 104 15.35 -11.41 -18.03
C SER A 104 14.92 -10.89 -19.40
N THR A 105 14.01 -11.62 -20.06
CA THR A 105 13.39 -11.17 -21.31
C THR A 105 12.53 -9.93 -21.03
N GLY A 106 12.76 -8.84 -21.79
CA GLY A 106 12.06 -7.57 -21.58
C GLY A 106 12.69 -6.65 -20.53
N TYR A 107 13.92 -6.91 -20.08
CA TYR A 107 14.64 -6.03 -19.16
C TYR A 107 14.88 -4.63 -19.77
N ALA A 108 14.16 -3.63 -19.26
CA ALA A 108 14.39 -2.21 -19.52
C ALA A 108 14.86 -1.44 -18.26
N GLY A 109 15.06 -2.17 -17.15
CA GLY A 109 15.40 -1.58 -15.86
C GLY A 109 16.85 -1.09 -15.80
N SER A 110 17.08 -0.02 -15.04
CA SER A 110 18.43 0.37 -14.59
C SER A 110 18.56 0.07 -13.08
N PRO A 111 19.78 0.03 -12.51
CA PRO A 111 19.96 -0.04 -11.05
C PRO A 111 19.16 1.04 -10.31
N LYS A 112 19.07 2.25 -10.89
CA LYS A 112 18.26 3.35 -10.37
C LYS A 112 16.76 3.04 -10.39
N ALA A 113 16.25 2.37 -11.42
CA ALA A 113 14.85 1.95 -11.50
C ALA A 113 14.50 0.91 -10.42
N SER A 114 15.40 -0.02 -10.12
CA SER A 114 15.25 -1.00 -9.04
C SER A 114 15.18 -0.31 -7.67
N ILE A 115 16.09 0.63 -7.39
CA ILE A 115 16.06 1.42 -6.15
C ILE A 115 14.73 2.18 -6.02
N LEU A 116 14.26 2.82 -7.09
CA LEU A 116 12.98 3.52 -7.09
C LEU A 116 11.81 2.57 -6.84
N TYR A 117 11.79 1.41 -7.47
CA TYR A 117 10.78 0.37 -7.27
C TYR A 117 10.68 -0.04 -5.79
N TRP A 118 11.81 -0.34 -5.15
CA TRP A 118 11.83 -0.70 -3.73
C TRP A 118 11.42 0.46 -2.82
N ASN A 119 11.86 1.68 -3.11
CA ASN A 119 11.44 2.87 -2.36
C ASN A 119 9.93 3.10 -2.42
N ILE A 120 9.30 2.88 -3.58
CA ILE A 120 7.84 2.95 -3.72
C ILE A 120 7.17 1.88 -2.85
N ILE A 121 7.67 0.63 -2.88
CA ILE A 121 7.14 -0.45 -2.02
C ILE A 121 7.23 -0.06 -0.55
N TYR A 122 8.40 0.36 -0.06
CA TYR A 122 8.57 0.75 1.33
C TYR A 122 7.67 1.92 1.70
N THR A 123 7.52 2.90 0.81
CA THR A 123 6.61 4.03 1.01
C THR A 123 5.16 3.57 1.14
N LEU A 124 4.69 2.70 0.25
CA LEU A 124 3.32 2.18 0.28
C LEU A 124 3.02 1.34 1.53
N VAL A 125 4.02 0.69 2.14
CA VAL A 125 3.83 -0.07 3.38
C VAL A 125 3.92 0.84 4.63
N ILE A 126 4.94 1.69 4.70
CA ILE A 126 5.28 2.41 5.94
C ILE A 126 4.51 3.73 6.06
N ALA A 127 4.39 4.50 4.99
CA ALA A 127 3.74 5.82 5.01
C ALA A 127 2.30 5.82 5.56
N PRO A 128 1.39 4.88 5.20
CA PRO A 128 0.05 4.87 5.80
C PRO A 128 0.07 4.72 7.32
N LEU A 129 0.98 3.90 7.85
CA LEU A 129 1.11 3.67 9.29
C LEU A 129 1.61 4.93 9.99
N ILE A 130 2.61 5.60 9.42
CA ILE A 130 3.11 6.88 9.93
C ILE A 130 1.98 7.91 9.93
N LEU A 131 1.27 8.09 8.82
CA LEU A 131 0.19 9.07 8.71
C LEU A 131 -0.96 8.78 9.69
N MET A 132 -1.28 7.50 9.92
CA MET A 132 -2.24 7.09 10.95
C MET A 132 -1.81 7.51 12.36
N ILE A 133 -0.55 7.25 12.72
CA ILE A 133 0.01 7.58 14.04
C ILE A 133 0.06 9.10 14.19
N SER A 134 0.62 9.82 13.22
CA SER A 134 0.69 11.29 13.21
C SER A 134 -0.68 11.94 13.35
N TYR A 135 -1.70 11.44 12.64
CA TYR A 135 -3.06 11.96 12.78
C TYR A 135 -3.68 11.67 14.15
N SER A 136 -3.42 10.49 14.70
CA SER A 136 -3.90 10.13 16.05
C SER A 136 -3.31 11.04 17.10
N LEU A 137 -2.00 11.33 17.02
CA LEU A 137 -1.30 12.28 17.90
C LEU A 137 -1.84 13.71 17.71
N LEU A 138 -1.96 14.18 16.46
CA LEU A 138 -2.53 15.49 16.16
C LEU A 138 -3.89 15.67 16.83
N ARG A 139 -4.78 14.68 16.68
CA ARG A 139 -6.11 14.74 17.31
C ARG A 139 -6.08 14.69 18.82
N PHE A 140 -5.09 14.03 19.41
CA PHE A 140 -4.94 14.01 20.86
C PHE A 140 -4.63 15.42 21.36
N PHE A 141 -3.67 16.11 20.76
CA PHE A 141 -3.34 17.50 21.11
C PHE A 141 -4.46 18.49 20.80
N GLU A 142 -5.15 18.35 19.67
CA GLU A 142 -6.30 19.20 19.32
C GLU A 142 -7.43 19.13 20.36
N ARG A 143 -7.61 17.97 21.02
CA ARG A 143 -8.62 17.81 22.08
C ARG A 143 -8.17 18.45 23.40
N LEU A 144 -6.88 18.36 23.73
CA LEU A 144 -6.33 18.97 24.94
C LEU A 144 -6.47 20.49 24.90
N ASN A 145 -6.24 21.13 23.75
CA ASN A 145 -6.35 22.58 23.60
C ASN A 145 -7.80 23.11 23.55
N GLN A 146 -8.80 22.24 23.59
CA GLN A 146 -10.23 22.62 23.60
C GLN A 146 -10.83 22.59 25.01
N HIS A 147 -10.07 22.14 26.01
CA HIS A 147 -10.39 22.17 27.43
C HIS A 147 -9.52 23.21 28.13
#